data_AF-A0A1H9TWH6-F1
#
_entry.id   AF-A0A1H9TWH6-F1
#
_cell.length_a   1.000
_cell.length_b   1.000
_cell.length_c   1.000
_cell.angle_alpha   90.00
_cell.angle_beta   90.00
_cell.angle_gamma   90.00
#
_symmetry.space_group_name_H-M   'P 1'
#
loop_
_entity.id
_entity.type
_entity.pdbx_description
1 polymer ?
#
loop_
_entity_poly.entity_id
_entity_poly.type
_entity_poly.pdbx_seq_one_letter_code
_entity_poly.pdbx_strand_id
1 'polypeptide(L)'
;MVLLPDSMTNLSVDSFSCCSKLKHITIPDNVKEITSGVFANSGLIDVVIPDNTVRIKDFAFSDCNDLETIVLPDNIERVSRYAFGEGIEIYTAMKDISKIGHRA
;
A
#
# COMPACT_ATOMS: atom_id res chain seq x y z
N MET A 1 13.37 -2.31 -9.35
CA MET A 1 13.18 -2.56 -7.90
C MET A 1 13.77 -1.39 -7.13
N VAL A 2 13.03 -0.84 -6.17
CA VAL A 2 13.52 0.19 -5.23
C VAL A 2 13.64 -0.42 -3.83
N LEU A 3 14.77 -0.19 -3.18
CA LEU A 3 15.03 -0.56 -1.80
C LEU A 3 15.09 0.72 -0.97
N LEU A 4 14.25 0.78 0.06
CA LEU A 4 14.23 1.90 1.00
C LEU A 4 15.13 1.58 2.20
N PRO A 5 15.72 2.59 2.86
CA PRO A 5 16.53 2.37 4.05
C PRO A 5 15.71 1.75 5.19
N ASP A 6 16.27 0.76 5.88
CA ASP A 6 15.60 0.07 6.99
C ASP A 6 15.21 1.00 8.15
N SER A 7 15.92 2.13 8.30
CA SER A 7 15.64 3.15 9.31
C SER A 7 14.48 4.07 8.96
N MET A 8 13.89 3.94 7.77
CA MET A 8 12.79 4.78 7.32
C MET A 8 11.50 4.39 8.07
N THR A 9 10.93 5.37 8.78
CA THR A 9 9.72 5.20 9.59
C THR A 9 8.45 5.70 8.90
N ASN A 10 8.62 6.54 7.87
CA ASN A 10 7.52 7.17 7.14
C ASN A 10 7.86 7.26 5.66
N LEU A 11 6.84 7.06 4.82
CA LEU A 11 6.88 7.43 3.40
C LEU A 11 6.17 8.77 3.26
N SER A 12 6.84 9.78 2.69
CA SER A 12 6.18 11.08 2.50
C SER A 12 5.04 10.96 1.50
N VAL A 13 4.00 11.78 1.69
CA VAL A 13 2.85 11.88 0.78
C VAL A 13 3.33 12.02 -0.67
N ASP A 14 2.73 11.25 -1.57
CA ASP A 14 3.00 11.23 -3.01
C ASP A 14 4.47 10.91 -3.44
N SER A 15 5.35 10.42 -2.54
CA SER A 15 6.78 10.23 -2.87
C SER A 15 7.06 9.31 -4.06
N PHE A 16 6.20 8.33 -4.30
CA PHE A 16 6.27 7.40 -5.43
C PHE A 16 5.06 7.53 -6.36
N SER A 17 4.34 8.65 -6.27
CA SER A 17 3.22 8.95 -7.16
C SER A 17 3.72 9.09 -8.60
N CYS A 18 2.93 8.61 -9.56
CA CYS A 18 3.24 8.60 -11.00
C CYS A 18 4.55 7.87 -11.38
N CYS A 19 5.10 7.04 -10.49
CA CYS A 19 6.27 6.22 -10.78
C CYS A 19 5.90 5.01 -11.67
N SER A 20 5.51 5.25 -12.91
CA SER A 20 5.03 4.21 -13.86
C SER A 20 6.07 3.12 -14.19
N LYS A 21 7.36 3.39 -13.96
CA LYS A 21 8.45 2.42 -14.12
C LYS A 21 8.76 1.62 -12.84
N LEU A 22 8.18 1.99 -11.70
CA LEU A 22 8.37 1.30 -10.44
C LEU A 22 7.53 0.02 -10.41
N LYS A 23 8.14 -1.12 -10.76
CA LYS A 23 7.45 -2.42 -10.79
C LYS A 23 7.42 -3.14 -9.43
N HIS A 24 8.46 -2.96 -8.63
CA HIS A 24 8.61 -3.61 -7.31
C HIS A 24 9.25 -2.66 -6.31
N ILE A 25 8.77 -2.72 -5.06
CA ILE A 25 9.30 -1.98 -3.93
C ILE A 25 9.32 -2.86 -2.67
N THR A 26 10.37 -2.72 -1.87
CA THR A 26 10.40 -3.26 -0.50
C THR A 26 10.10 -2.13 0.48
N ILE A 27 8.98 -2.23 1.19
CA ILE A 27 8.60 -1.28 2.24
C ILE A 27 9.30 -1.71 3.53
N PRO A 28 10.04 -0.82 4.23
CA PRO A 28 10.75 -1.17 5.46
C PRO A 28 9.81 -1.55 6.60
N ASP A 29 10.24 -2.51 7.42
CA ASP A 29 9.48 -3.00 8.58
C ASP A 29 9.18 -1.94 9.63
N ASN A 30 9.86 -0.79 9.61
CA ASN A 30 9.61 0.30 10.56
C ASN A 30 8.52 1.28 10.11
N VAL A 31 7.99 1.12 8.90
CA VAL A 31 6.90 1.95 8.38
C VAL A 31 5.60 1.61 9.13
N LYS A 32 5.03 2.61 9.80
CA LYS A 32 3.77 2.45 10.55
C LYS A 32 2.54 2.80 9.72
N GLU A 33 2.71 3.57 8.66
CA GLU A 33 1.62 4.09 7.84
C GLU A 33 2.01 4.19 6.38
N ILE A 34 1.15 3.68 5.50
CA ILE A 34 1.18 3.98 4.06
C ILE A 34 0.39 5.26 3.85
N THR A 35 1.09 6.33 3.50
CA THR A 35 0.52 7.68 3.44
C THR A 35 -0.33 7.91 2.19
N SER A 36 -1.08 9.01 2.20
CA SER A 36 -2.01 9.35 1.11
C SER A 36 -1.27 9.44 -0.21
N GLY A 37 -1.83 8.82 -1.26
CA GLY A 37 -1.32 8.94 -2.64
C GLY A 37 0.10 8.43 -2.89
N VAL A 38 0.76 7.83 -1.91
CA VAL A 38 2.21 7.56 -1.96
C VAL A 38 2.63 6.71 -3.14
N PHE A 39 1.80 5.77 -3.58
CA PHE A 39 2.00 4.95 -4.78
C PHE A 39 0.94 5.20 -5.87
N ALA A 40 0.18 6.28 -5.79
CA ALA A 40 -0.86 6.57 -6.78
C ALA A 40 -0.27 6.62 -8.20
N ASN A 41 -0.96 6.02 -9.18
CA ASN A 41 -0.51 5.95 -10.57
C ASN A 41 0.90 5.34 -10.74
N SER A 42 1.32 4.47 -9.81
CA SER A 42 2.58 3.73 -9.96
C SER A 42 2.40 2.52 -10.87
N GLY A 43 3.52 2.00 -11.39
CA GLY A 43 3.52 0.79 -12.20
C GLY A 43 3.68 -0.50 -11.39
N LEU A 44 3.40 -0.47 -10.08
CA LEU A 44 3.60 -1.61 -9.19
C LEU A 44 2.76 -2.80 -9.65
N ILE A 45 3.31 -4.00 -9.54
CA ILE A 45 2.63 -5.25 -9.94
C ILE A 45 2.17 -6.03 -8.71
N ASP A 46 2.99 -5.99 -7.66
CA ASP A 46 2.76 -6.65 -6.39
C ASP A 46 3.31 -5.79 -5.24
N VAL A 47 2.66 -5.86 -4.08
CA VAL A 47 3.11 -5.18 -2.86
C VAL A 47 2.85 -6.03 -1.62
N VAL A 48 3.88 -6.15 -0.78
CA VAL A 48 3.75 -6.70 0.57
C VAL A 48 3.79 -5.56 1.58
N ILE A 49 2.73 -5.44 2.38
CA ILE A 49 2.64 -4.45 3.45
C ILE A 49 3.28 -5.04 4.72
N PRO A 50 4.27 -4.39 5.35
CA PRO A 50 4.98 -4.95 6.50
C PRO A 50 4.11 -5.07 7.75
N ASP A 51 4.37 -6.08 8.58
CA ASP A 51 3.64 -6.42 9.82
C ASP A 51 3.53 -5.30 10.85
N ASN A 52 4.31 -4.23 10.73
CA ASN A 52 4.26 -3.07 11.62
C ASN A 52 3.34 -1.96 11.11
N THR A 53 2.84 -2.08 9.89
CA THR A 53 1.94 -1.11 9.27
C THR A 53 0.55 -1.27 9.85
N VAL A 54 0.04 -0.21 10.46
CA VAL A 54 -1.29 -0.22 11.09
C VAL A 54 -2.35 0.53 10.26
N ARG A 55 -1.92 1.38 9.32
CA ARG A 55 -2.82 2.25 8.55
C ARG A 55 -2.41 2.37 7.09
N ILE A 56 -3.41 2.32 6.21
CA ILE A 56 -3.29 2.68 4.79
C ILE A 56 -4.24 3.83 4.52
N LYS A 57 -3.71 4.96 4.04
CA LYS A 57 -4.47 6.21 3.83
C LYS A 57 -5.15 6.27 2.46
N ASP A 58 -5.96 7.32 2.29
CA ASP A 58 -6.75 7.53 1.08
C ASP A 58 -5.84 7.55 -0.17
N PHE A 59 -6.27 6.91 -1.25
CA PHE A 59 -5.57 6.89 -2.54
C PHE A 59 -4.15 6.32 -2.54
N ALA A 60 -3.72 5.64 -1.48
CA ALA A 60 -2.35 5.12 -1.34
C ALA A 60 -1.87 4.34 -2.58
N PHE A 61 -2.75 3.54 -3.17
CA PHE A 61 -2.55 2.74 -4.38
C PHE A 61 -3.64 3.01 -5.42
N SER A 62 -4.16 4.25 -5.51
CA SER A 62 -5.14 4.58 -6.55
C SER A 62 -4.50 4.52 -7.94
N ASP A 63 -5.28 4.12 -8.94
CA ASP A 63 -4.86 4.06 -10.35
C ASP A 63 -3.57 3.25 -10.60
N CYS A 64 -3.24 2.29 -9.72
CA CYS A 64 -2.18 1.32 -9.95
C CYS A 64 -2.69 0.21 -10.87
N ASN A 65 -2.84 0.52 -12.16
CA ASN A 65 -3.54 -0.36 -13.12
C ASN A 65 -2.83 -1.71 -13.39
N ASP A 66 -1.54 -1.80 -13.09
CA ASP A 66 -0.74 -3.02 -13.22
C ASP A 66 -0.70 -3.83 -11.91
N LEU A 67 -1.25 -3.30 -10.80
CA LEU A 67 -1.15 -3.90 -9.47
C LEU A 67 -2.18 -5.01 -9.33
N GLU A 68 -1.72 -6.25 -9.38
CA GLU A 68 -2.60 -7.42 -9.33
C GLU A 68 -2.85 -7.85 -7.88
N THR A 69 -1.84 -7.75 -7.02
CA THR A 69 -1.88 -8.33 -5.67
C THR A 69 -1.32 -7.39 -4.61
N ILE A 70 -2.06 -7.25 -3.51
CA ILE A 70 -1.57 -6.64 -2.27
C ILE A 70 -1.72 -7.63 -1.11
N VAL A 71 -0.64 -7.85 -0.37
CA VAL A 71 -0.64 -8.66 0.86
C VAL A 71 -0.70 -7.74 2.08
N LEU A 72 -1.77 -7.86 2.85
CA LEU A 72 -1.99 -7.08 4.08
C LEU A 72 -1.66 -7.89 5.34
N PRO A 73 -1.03 -7.28 6.37
CA PRO A 73 -0.75 -7.95 7.63
C PRO A 73 -1.97 -7.92 8.57
N ASP A 74 -2.03 -8.90 9.48
CA ASP A 74 -3.17 -9.14 10.38
C ASP A 74 -3.54 -7.96 11.30
N ASN A 75 -2.56 -7.12 11.59
CA ASN A 75 -2.66 -6.05 12.58
C ASN A 75 -3.09 -4.71 11.99
N ILE A 76 -3.44 -4.64 10.70
CA ILE A 76 -4.00 -3.42 10.12
C ILE A 76 -5.24 -3.02 10.94
N GLU A 77 -5.24 -1.76 11.39
CA GLU A 77 -6.33 -1.15 12.14
C GLU A 77 -7.33 -0.49 11.20
N ARG A 78 -6.82 0.12 10.12
CA ARG A 78 -7.65 0.91 9.19
C ARG A 78 -7.07 0.95 7.79
N VAL A 79 -7.92 0.64 6.82
CA VAL A 79 -7.71 0.98 5.41
C VAL A 79 -8.74 2.04 5.02
N SER A 80 -8.25 3.17 4.53
CA SER A 80 -9.07 4.29 4.13
C SER A 80 -9.88 4.01 2.85
N ARG A 81 -10.89 4.85 2.57
CA ARG A 81 -11.70 4.69 1.35
C ARG A 81 -10.82 4.98 0.13
N TYR A 82 -11.05 4.23 -0.96
CA TYR A 82 -10.28 4.40 -2.21
C TYR A 82 -8.77 4.23 -2.03
N ALA A 83 -8.32 3.54 -0.97
CA ALA A 83 -6.90 3.24 -0.77
C ALA A 83 -6.35 2.39 -1.93
N PHE A 84 -7.20 1.60 -2.57
CA PHE A 84 -6.87 0.72 -3.68
C PHE A 84 -7.67 1.13 -4.93
N GLY A 85 -7.04 0.99 -6.10
CA GLY A 85 -7.71 1.09 -7.40
C GLY A 85 -8.68 -0.05 -7.67
N GLU A 86 -9.46 0.06 -8.75
CA GLU A 86 -10.38 -1.00 -9.15
C GLU A 86 -9.64 -2.23 -9.66
N GLY A 87 -10.15 -3.43 -9.34
CA GLY A 87 -9.62 -4.68 -9.89
C GLY A 87 -8.38 -5.25 -9.18
N ILE A 88 -7.93 -4.66 -8.07
CA ILE A 88 -6.84 -5.20 -7.26
C ILE A 88 -7.33 -6.40 -6.45
N GLU A 89 -6.67 -7.56 -6.56
CA GLU A 89 -6.94 -8.67 -5.66
C GLU A 89 -6.26 -8.43 -4.31
N ILE A 90 -7.07 -8.31 -3.26
CA ILE A 90 -6.57 -8.13 -1.90
C ILE A 90 -6.44 -9.50 -1.24
N TYR A 91 -5.19 -9.90 -0.99
CA TYR A 91 -4.89 -11.06 -0.17
C TYR A 91 -4.62 -10.59 1.24
N THR A 92 -5.44 -11.07 2.16
CA THR A 92 -5.35 -10.66 3.55
C THR A 92 -5.28 -11.88 4.44
N ALA A 93 -4.31 -11.88 5.35
CA ALA A 93 -4.36 -12.77 6.50
C ALA A 93 -5.30 -12.19 7.59
N MET A 94 -5.72 -10.92 7.43
CA MET A 94 -6.57 -10.21 8.38
C MET A 94 -7.93 -10.89 8.51
N LYS A 95 -8.30 -11.16 9.76
CA LYS A 95 -9.56 -11.82 10.12
C LYS A 95 -10.78 -10.89 10.06
N ASP A 96 -10.56 -9.58 10.01
CA ASP A 96 -11.62 -8.57 10.11
C ASP A 96 -11.64 -7.66 8.88
N ILE A 97 -12.44 -8.06 7.89
CA ILE A 97 -12.60 -7.34 6.62
C ILE A 97 -13.36 -6.01 6.79
N SER A 98 -14.04 -5.77 7.93
CA SER A 98 -14.79 -4.53 8.17
C SER A 98 -13.89 -3.28 8.27
N LYS A 99 -12.60 -3.49 8.51
CA LYS A 99 -11.56 -2.45 8.56
C LYS A 99 -11.19 -1.90 7.18
N ILE A 100 -11.70 -2.55 6.13
CA ILE A 100 -11.47 -2.16 4.76
C ILE A 100 -12.59 -1.21 4.31
N GLY A 101 -12.24 0.05 4.04
CA GLY A 101 -13.19 1.05 3.55
C GLY A 101 -13.86 0.62 2.25
N HIS A 102 -15.15 0.92 2.08
CA HIS A 102 -15.88 0.64 0.83
C HIS A 102 -15.11 1.16 -0.40
N ARG A 103 -14.87 0.26 -1.37
CA ARG A 103 -13.94 0.35 -2.52
C ARG A 103 -12.48 0.02 -2.21
N ALA A 104 -12.31 -1.14 -1.63
CA ALA A 104 -11.13 -1.96 -1.72
C ALA A 104 -11.51 -3.23 -2.48
#